data_AF-A0A926ARG7-F1
#
_entry.id   AF-A0A926ARG7-F1
#
_cell.length_a   1.000
_cell.length_b   1.000
_cell.length_c   1.000
_cell.angle_alpha   90.00
_cell.angle_beta   90.00
_cell.angle_gamma   90.00
#
_symmetry.space_group_name_H-M   'P 1'
#
loop_
_entity.id
_entity.type
_entity.pdbx_description
1 polymer ?
#
loop_
_entity_poly.entity_id
_entity_poly.type
_entity_poly.pdbx_seq_one_letter_code
_entity_poly.pdbx_strand_id
1 'polypeptide(L)'
;MIVLGGGDARMEEVGRDRVTGRPLFVLDANGPDDIPPSLPMPGPYFVCLLAWDARTASIADIAAVAGQLLRAGCVYVCCWGPDSERVHDVFDETDLELRPDGPWCFSSWHSQEPLSEAMWFALFAARPDDAYSDGCRVVVGVSLGSSEWSAEIRTAFTAPAEFSDRVLAAKDKRGR
;
A
#
# COMPACT_ATOMS: atom_id res chain seq x y z
N MET A 1 -17.76 -9.46 0.80
CA MET A 1 -16.99 -9.31 2.04
C MET A 1 -16.39 -10.66 2.37
N ILE A 2 -15.09 -10.84 2.16
CA ILE A 2 -14.36 -12.05 2.53
C ILE A 2 -13.69 -11.74 3.87
N VAL A 3 -14.13 -12.40 4.93
CA VAL A 3 -13.47 -12.35 6.24
C VAL A 3 -12.43 -13.46 6.24
N LEU A 4 -11.14 -13.12 6.30
CA LEU A 4 -10.05 -14.09 6.35
C LEU A 4 -9.77 -14.40 7.83
N GLY A 5 -9.76 -15.67 8.21
CA GLY A 5 -9.62 -16.10 9.60
C GLY A 5 -8.21 -15.91 10.17
N GLY A 6 -8.15 -15.50 11.44
CA GLY A 6 -6.95 -15.55 12.31
C GLY A 6 -6.65 -14.24 13.03
N GLY A 7 -6.85 -13.12 12.35
CA GLY A 7 -6.73 -11.75 12.89
C GLY A 7 -7.97 -10.94 12.52
N ASP A 8 -8.16 -9.78 13.15
CA ASP A 8 -9.32 -8.91 12.92
C ASP A 8 -9.25 -8.15 11.57
N ALA A 9 -8.29 -8.50 10.71
CA ALA A 9 -8.11 -7.85 9.42
C ALA A 9 -9.27 -8.08 8.47
N ARG A 10 -9.66 -7.00 7.78
CA ARG A 10 -10.76 -7.01 6.81
C ARG A 10 -10.26 -6.52 5.47
N MET A 11 -10.43 -7.36 4.46
CA MET A 11 -10.10 -7.02 3.08
C MET A 11 -11.36 -6.93 2.22
N GLU A 12 -11.42 -5.93 1.36
CA GLU A 12 -12.50 -5.79 0.38
C GLU A 12 -12.08 -5.00 -0.86
N GLU A 13 -12.70 -5.34 -2.00
CA GLU A 13 -12.65 -4.53 -3.22
C GLU A 13 -13.59 -3.34 -3.04
N VAL A 14 -13.05 -2.13 -3.10
CA VAL A 14 -13.82 -0.88 -2.88
C VAL A 14 -14.06 -0.12 -4.18
N GLY A 15 -13.30 -0.40 -5.23
CA GLY A 15 -13.40 0.32 -6.48
C GLY A 15 -12.56 -0.27 -7.60
N ARG A 16 -12.61 0.40 -8.76
CA ARG A 16 -11.83 0.05 -9.93
C ARG A 16 -11.44 1.33 -10.66
N ASP A 17 -10.16 1.43 -11.02
CA ASP A 17 -9.69 2.52 -11.86
C ASP A 17 -10.29 2.38 -13.28
N ARG A 18 -10.96 3.42 -13.78
CA ARG A 18 -11.70 3.35 -15.05
C ARG A 18 -10.79 3.36 -16.28
N VAL A 19 -9.56 3.86 -16.16
CA VAL A 19 -8.63 4.00 -17.28
C VAL A 19 -7.87 2.70 -17.49
N THR A 20 -7.33 2.15 -16.41
CA THR A 20 -6.47 0.96 -16.40
C THR A 20 -7.26 -0.32 -16.13
N GLY A 21 -8.49 -0.21 -15.62
CA GLY A 21 -9.30 -1.33 -15.19
C GLY A 21 -8.78 -2.02 -13.93
N ARG A 22 -7.79 -1.44 -13.21
CA ARG A 22 -7.17 -2.05 -12.03
C ARG A 22 -8.16 -2.09 -10.86
N PRO A 23 -8.48 -3.25 -10.27
CA PRO A 23 -9.26 -3.30 -9.04
C PRO A 23 -8.46 -2.72 -7.87
N LEU A 24 -9.19 -2.08 -6.96
CA LEU A 24 -8.65 -1.35 -5.81
C LEU A 24 -9.22 -1.96 -4.54
N PHE A 25 -8.33 -2.37 -3.64
CA PHE A 25 -8.68 -3.02 -2.38
C PHE A 25 -8.26 -2.18 -1.19
N VAL A 26 -8.98 -2.36 -0.08
CA VAL A 26 -8.57 -1.88 1.25
C VAL A 26 -8.39 -3.09 2.16
N LEU A 27 -7.28 -3.10 2.88
CA LEU A 27 -6.99 -3.99 4.00
C LEU A 27 -6.92 -3.15 5.27
N ASP A 28 -7.89 -3.34 6.15
CA ASP A 28 -7.95 -2.71 7.47
C ASP A 28 -7.50 -3.74 8.51
N ALA A 29 -6.36 -3.51 9.16
CA ALA A 29 -5.77 -4.40 10.15
C ALA A 29 -5.49 -3.64 11.45
N ASN A 30 -5.74 -4.26 12.61
CA ASN A 30 -5.53 -3.60 13.90
C ASN A 30 -4.04 -3.52 14.25
N GLY A 31 -3.22 -4.44 13.74
CA GLY A 31 -1.78 -4.40 13.89
C GLY A 31 -1.02 -5.30 12.91
N PRO A 32 0.32 -5.34 13.04
CA PRO A 32 1.22 -6.15 12.20
C PRO A 32 0.81 -7.61 12.05
N ASP A 33 0.39 -8.26 13.15
CA ASP A 33 0.08 -9.68 13.18
C ASP A 33 -1.24 -10.05 12.48
N ASP A 34 -2.07 -9.06 12.14
CA ASP A 34 -3.36 -9.29 11.50
C ASP A 34 -3.25 -9.39 9.96
N ILE A 35 -2.10 -9.08 9.36
CA ILE A 35 -1.94 -9.16 7.90
C ILE A 35 -1.96 -10.64 7.48
N PRO A 36 -2.90 -11.05 6.61
CA PRO A 36 -3.01 -12.45 6.22
C PRO A 36 -1.80 -12.85 5.36
N PRO A 37 -1.34 -14.12 5.44
CA PRO A 37 -0.21 -14.61 4.65
C PRO A 37 -0.49 -14.65 3.14
N SER A 38 -1.76 -14.52 2.74
CA SER A 38 -2.20 -14.44 1.36
C SER A 38 -3.39 -13.50 1.24
N LEU A 39 -3.43 -12.71 0.17
CA LEU A 39 -4.51 -11.76 -0.10
C LEU A 39 -5.40 -12.29 -1.23
N PRO A 40 -6.73 -12.38 -1.04
CA PRO A 40 -7.68 -12.88 -2.05
C PRO A 40 -7.92 -11.84 -3.15
N MET A 41 -6.94 -11.71 -4.05
CA MET A 41 -6.97 -10.73 -5.15
C MET A 41 -6.80 -11.39 -6.51
N PRO A 42 -7.27 -10.74 -7.59
CA PRO A 42 -7.02 -11.22 -8.94
C PRO A 42 -5.56 -10.96 -9.34
N GLY A 43 -4.80 -12.05 -9.48
CA GLY A 43 -3.42 -12.02 -9.97
C GLY A 43 -2.37 -12.14 -8.85
N PRO A 44 -1.10 -12.31 -9.23
CA PRO A 44 -0.03 -12.62 -8.28
C PRO A 44 0.65 -11.39 -7.68
N TYR A 45 0.46 -10.18 -8.25
CA TYR A 45 1.21 -9.00 -7.87
C TYR A 45 0.34 -7.76 -7.65
N PHE A 46 0.76 -6.92 -6.71
CA PHE A 46 0.06 -5.67 -6.40
C PHE A 46 0.99 -4.54 -5.99
N VAL A 47 0.51 -3.31 -6.17
CA VAL A 47 1.07 -2.10 -5.54
C VAL A 47 0.43 -1.93 -4.17
N CYS A 48 1.24 -1.71 -3.14
CA CYS A 48 0.81 -1.45 -1.78
C CYS A 48 0.97 0.03 -1.44
N LEU A 49 -0.08 0.64 -0.90
CA LEU A 49 0.03 1.81 -0.04
C LEU A 49 -0.05 1.32 1.40
N LEU A 50 0.98 1.56 2.21
CA LEU A 50 1.01 1.20 3.62
C LEU A 50 0.91 2.45 4.48
N ALA A 51 -0.24 2.66 5.12
CA ALA A 51 -0.46 3.70 6.11
C ALA A 51 -0.27 3.13 7.52
N TRP A 52 0.79 3.56 8.21
CA TRP A 52 1.16 3.01 9.52
C TRP A 52 1.90 4.04 10.40
N ASP A 53 1.53 4.13 11.68
CA ASP A 53 2.34 4.78 12.71
C ASP A 53 3.36 3.78 13.26
N ALA A 54 4.57 3.81 12.70
CA ALA A 54 5.59 2.83 13.04
C ALA A 54 6.51 3.29 14.20
N ARG A 55 6.26 4.44 14.84
CA ARG A 55 7.17 5.01 15.86
C ARG A 55 7.51 4.07 17.01
N THR A 56 6.57 3.19 17.38
CA THR A 56 6.75 2.22 18.46
C THR A 56 7.05 0.81 17.96
N ALA A 57 7.02 0.58 16.65
CA ALA A 57 7.27 -0.72 16.06
C ALA A 57 8.77 -1.05 16.08
N SER A 58 9.10 -2.26 16.52
CA SER A 58 10.47 -2.75 16.44
C SER A 58 10.87 -3.04 14.99
N ILE A 59 12.17 -3.15 14.72
CA ILE A 59 12.66 -3.56 13.39
C ILE A 59 12.09 -4.95 13.02
N ALA A 60 12.00 -5.87 13.99
CA ALA A 60 11.45 -7.19 13.76
C ALA A 60 9.96 -7.15 13.34
N ASP A 61 9.17 -6.25 13.95
CA ASP A 61 7.75 -6.08 13.58
C ASP A 61 7.62 -5.52 12.14
N ILE A 62 8.45 -4.54 11.79
CA ILE A 62 8.46 -3.97 10.43
C ILE A 62 8.89 -5.03 9.41
N ALA A 63 9.95 -5.80 9.70
CA ALA A 63 10.43 -6.86 8.81
C ALA A 63 9.39 -8.00 8.66
N ALA A 64 8.63 -8.30 9.72
CA ALA A 64 7.54 -9.25 9.65
C ALA A 64 6.43 -8.78 8.69
N VAL A 65 5.99 -7.51 8.82
CA VAL A 65 5.02 -6.88 7.91
C VAL A 65 5.53 -6.87 6.47
N ALA A 66 6.79 -6.44 6.28
CA ALA A 66 7.43 -6.40 4.98
C ALA A 66 7.44 -7.79 4.34
N GLY A 67 7.94 -8.80 5.06
CA GLY A 67 7.99 -10.18 4.57
C GLY A 67 6.62 -10.75 4.26
N GLN A 68 5.59 -10.46 5.05
CA GLN A 68 4.21 -10.89 4.77
C GLN A 68 3.69 -10.27 3.48
N LEU A 69 3.82 -8.95 3.30
CA LEU A 69 3.34 -8.24 2.10
C LEU A 69 4.13 -8.66 0.85
N LEU A 70 5.46 -8.80 0.94
CA LEU A 70 6.32 -9.26 -0.15
C LEU A 70 5.95 -10.68 -0.59
N ARG A 71 5.79 -11.62 0.36
CA ARG A 71 5.35 -12.99 0.05
C ARG A 71 3.94 -13.07 -0.51
N ALA A 72 3.06 -12.13 -0.12
CA ALA A 72 1.72 -12.02 -0.69
C ALA A 72 1.70 -11.45 -2.12
N GLY A 73 2.84 -10.97 -2.63
CA GLY A 73 2.96 -10.43 -4.00
C GLY A 73 3.13 -8.92 -4.09
N CYS A 74 3.52 -8.23 -3.02
CA CYS A 74 3.85 -6.81 -3.08
C CYS A 74 5.09 -6.61 -3.96
N VAL A 75 4.95 -5.77 -5.00
CA VAL A 75 6.04 -5.45 -5.95
C VAL A 75 6.32 -3.95 -6.03
N TYR A 76 5.54 -3.15 -5.31
CA TYR A 76 5.82 -1.74 -5.05
C TYR A 76 5.17 -1.37 -3.72
N VAL A 77 5.89 -0.74 -2.80
CA VAL A 77 5.33 -0.21 -1.55
C VAL A 77 5.48 1.31 -1.46
N CYS A 78 4.38 2.00 -1.15
CA CYS A 78 4.34 3.42 -0.79
C CYS A 78 4.09 3.50 0.72
N CYS A 79 5.13 3.79 1.49
CA CYS A 79 5.06 3.91 2.94
C CYS A 79 4.59 5.32 3.33
N TRP A 80 3.58 5.41 4.18
CA TRP A 80 3.07 6.67 4.71
C TRP A 80 2.80 6.56 6.21
N GLY A 81 2.97 7.69 6.91
CA GLY A 81 2.72 7.82 8.33
C GLY A 81 4.01 8.10 9.11
N PRO A 82 3.90 8.31 10.43
CA PRO A 82 5.05 8.54 11.28
C PRO A 82 6.08 7.41 11.17
N ASP A 83 7.34 7.80 10.94
CA ASP A 83 8.48 6.89 10.82
C ASP A 83 8.44 5.96 9.57
N SER A 84 7.70 6.37 8.54
CA SER A 84 7.61 5.66 7.25
C SER A 84 8.93 5.57 6.48
N GLU A 85 9.90 6.46 6.74
CA GLU A 85 11.27 6.36 6.22
C GLU A 85 11.93 5.06 6.70
N ARG A 86 11.93 4.83 8.02
CA ARG A 86 12.44 3.57 8.58
C ARG A 86 11.68 2.34 8.08
N VAL A 87 10.38 2.47 7.78
CA VAL A 87 9.58 1.35 7.26
C VAL A 87 10.03 0.95 5.85
N HIS A 88 10.27 1.89 4.93
CA HIS A 88 10.71 1.52 3.58
C HIS A 88 12.14 0.97 3.57
N ASP A 89 13.05 1.50 4.40
CA ASP A 89 14.41 0.97 4.53
C ASP A 89 14.41 -0.52 4.90
N VAL A 90 13.59 -0.90 5.88
CA VAL A 90 13.45 -2.30 6.30
C VAL A 90 12.76 -3.14 5.23
N PHE A 91 11.86 -2.57 4.43
CA PHE A 91 11.27 -3.25 3.27
C PHE A 91 12.31 -3.59 2.23
N ASP A 92 13.21 -2.65 1.91
CA ASP A 92 14.30 -2.85 0.95
C ASP A 92 15.27 -3.94 1.43
N GLU A 93 15.66 -3.90 2.72
CA GLU A 93 16.51 -4.94 3.32
C GLU A 93 15.85 -6.32 3.30
N THR A 94 14.57 -6.38 3.73
CA THR A 94 13.80 -7.64 3.73
C THR A 94 13.65 -8.20 2.31
N ASP A 95 13.44 -7.32 1.32
CA ASP A 95 13.33 -7.75 -0.06
C ASP A 95 14.64 -8.31 -0.62
N LEU A 96 15.76 -7.66 -0.33
CA LEU A 96 17.09 -8.12 -0.71
C LEU A 96 17.40 -9.50 -0.12
N GLU A 97 17.00 -9.76 1.13
CA GLU A 97 17.15 -11.07 1.76
C GLU A 97 16.27 -12.15 1.11
N LEU A 98 15.03 -11.82 0.77
CA LEU A 98 14.08 -12.76 0.15
C LEU A 98 14.40 -13.04 -1.33
N ARG A 99 14.92 -12.03 -2.05
CA ARG A 99 15.16 -12.03 -3.49
C ARG A 99 16.49 -11.35 -3.82
N PRO A 100 17.64 -11.95 -3.47
CA PRO A 100 18.95 -11.32 -3.67
C PRO A 100 19.25 -10.99 -5.13
N ASP A 101 18.70 -11.78 -6.06
CA ASP A 101 18.89 -11.63 -7.52
C ASP A 101 17.71 -10.93 -8.22
N GLY A 102 16.73 -10.44 -7.45
CA GLY A 102 15.53 -9.79 -7.96
C GLY A 102 14.55 -10.74 -8.68
N PRO A 103 13.59 -10.20 -9.46
CA PRO A 103 13.28 -8.77 -9.57
C PRO A 103 12.82 -8.17 -8.23
N TRP A 104 13.18 -6.92 -7.95
CA TRP A 104 12.97 -6.29 -6.64
C TRP A 104 11.63 -5.57 -6.53
N CYS A 105 11.10 -5.48 -5.31
CA CYS A 105 10.05 -4.55 -4.94
C CYS A 105 10.64 -3.13 -4.92
N PHE A 106 9.98 -2.19 -5.59
CA PHE A 106 10.33 -0.78 -5.38
C PHE A 106 9.65 -0.24 -4.14
N SER A 107 10.35 0.63 -3.41
CA SER A 107 9.80 1.29 -2.24
C SER A 107 9.87 2.81 -2.40
N SER A 108 9.01 3.50 -1.68
CA SER A 108 9.03 4.96 -1.52
C SER A 108 8.41 5.31 -0.19
N TRP A 109 8.76 6.46 0.38
CA TRP A 109 8.16 6.99 1.59
C TRP A 109 7.62 8.39 1.37
N HIS A 110 6.61 8.73 2.16
CA HIS A 110 5.85 9.97 2.05
C HIS A 110 5.69 10.60 3.44
N SER A 111 6.81 10.81 4.15
CA SER A 111 6.81 11.23 5.57
C SER A 111 6.52 12.72 5.77
N GLN A 112 6.63 13.53 4.73
CA GLN A 112 6.40 14.99 4.77
C GLN A 112 5.11 15.40 4.05
N GLU A 113 4.40 14.43 3.49
CA GLU A 113 3.23 14.61 2.66
C GLU A 113 1.96 14.20 3.41
N PRO A 114 0.80 14.80 3.10
CA PRO A 114 -0.48 14.29 3.58
C PRO A 114 -0.79 12.91 2.97
N LEU A 115 -1.60 12.09 3.66
CA LEU A 115 -2.02 10.76 3.17
C LEU A 115 -2.60 10.82 1.75
N SER A 116 -3.37 11.86 1.45
CA SER A 116 -3.90 12.11 0.09
C SER A 116 -2.86 12.13 -1.03
N GLU A 117 -1.64 12.60 -0.76
CA GLU A 117 -0.58 12.62 -1.76
C GLU A 117 0.06 11.24 -1.94
N ALA A 118 0.30 10.51 -0.85
CA ALA A 118 0.77 9.12 -0.91
C ALA A 118 -0.25 8.21 -1.62
N MET A 119 -1.55 8.38 -1.34
CA MET A 119 -2.63 7.68 -2.06
C MET A 119 -2.61 7.99 -3.56
N TRP A 120 -2.47 9.27 -3.92
CA TRP A 120 -2.39 9.68 -5.32
C TRP A 120 -1.17 9.05 -6.01
N PHE A 121 -0.03 9.06 -5.33
CA PHE A 121 1.19 8.46 -5.85
C PHE A 121 1.01 6.95 -6.09
N ALA A 122 0.49 6.20 -5.12
CA ALA A 122 0.26 4.76 -5.25
C ALA A 122 -0.70 4.40 -6.40
N LEU A 123 -1.73 5.22 -6.62
CA LEU A 123 -2.71 5.00 -7.68
C LEU A 123 -2.16 5.33 -9.08
N PHE A 124 -1.45 6.45 -9.21
CA PHE A 124 -1.20 7.05 -10.52
C PHE A 124 0.28 7.06 -10.93
N ALA A 125 1.20 7.12 -9.97
CA ALA A 125 2.63 7.29 -10.22
C ALA A 125 3.46 6.01 -9.95
N ALA A 126 3.06 5.19 -8.98
CA ALA A 126 3.77 3.96 -8.65
C ALA A 126 3.75 2.99 -9.85
N ARG A 127 4.96 2.62 -10.30
CA ARG A 127 5.19 1.68 -11.40
C ARG A 127 6.21 0.65 -10.90
N PRO A 128 5.83 -0.64 -10.81
CA PRO A 128 6.78 -1.68 -10.43
C PRO A 128 7.82 -1.88 -11.53
N ASP A 129 8.84 -2.68 -11.23
CA ASP A 129 9.79 -3.17 -12.24
C ASP A 129 9.06 -3.80 -13.44
N ASP A 130 9.63 -3.65 -14.64
CA ASP A 130 9.06 -4.13 -15.89
C ASP A 130 8.78 -5.65 -15.85
N ALA A 131 9.56 -6.42 -15.08
CA ALA A 131 9.33 -7.85 -14.87
C ALA A 131 7.96 -8.18 -14.24
N TYR A 132 7.32 -7.22 -13.57
CA TYR A 132 6.00 -7.36 -12.94
C TYR A 132 4.87 -6.72 -13.73
N SER A 133 5.17 -6.00 -14.82
CA SER A 133 4.22 -5.14 -15.54
C SER A 133 2.97 -5.88 -16.05
N ASP A 134 3.12 -7.11 -16.53
CA ASP A 134 2.00 -7.90 -17.07
C ASP A 134 1.04 -8.41 -15.98
N GLY A 135 1.56 -8.70 -14.78
CA GLY A 135 0.83 -9.34 -13.67
C GLY A 135 0.38 -8.38 -12.57
N CYS A 136 0.96 -7.18 -12.47
CA CYS A 136 0.63 -6.20 -11.44
C CYS A 136 -0.60 -5.36 -11.82
N ARG A 137 -1.78 -5.93 -11.56
CA ARG A 137 -3.07 -5.32 -11.95
C ARG A 137 -3.83 -4.74 -10.77
N VAL A 138 -3.31 -4.84 -9.55
CA VAL A 138 -4.04 -4.49 -8.33
C VAL A 138 -3.34 -3.37 -7.55
N VAL A 139 -4.11 -2.54 -6.86
CA VAL A 139 -3.62 -1.64 -5.81
C VAL A 139 -4.31 -2.00 -4.50
N VAL A 140 -3.55 -2.11 -3.43
CA VAL A 140 -4.04 -2.37 -2.07
C VAL A 140 -3.65 -1.22 -1.18
N GLY A 141 -4.63 -0.59 -0.54
CA GLY A 141 -4.39 0.33 0.56
C GLY A 141 -4.48 -0.43 1.88
N VAL A 142 -3.37 -0.51 2.59
CA VAL A 142 -3.26 -1.17 3.90
C VAL A 142 -3.23 -0.08 4.97
N SER A 143 -4.15 -0.16 5.93
CA SER A 143 -4.10 0.63 7.15
C SER A 143 -3.78 -0.27 8.33
N LEU A 144 -2.75 0.08 9.10
CA LEU A 144 -2.37 -0.63 10.33
C LEU A 144 -2.67 0.25 11.55
N GLY A 145 -3.63 -0.20 12.36
CA GLY A 145 -3.96 0.41 13.65
C GLY A 145 -4.76 1.72 13.57
N SER A 146 -5.26 2.11 12.40
CA SER A 146 -6.05 3.33 12.21
C SER A 146 -7.25 3.12 11.29
N SER A 147 -8.44 3.02 11.90
CA SER A 147 -9.70 2.96 11.15
C SER A 147 -10.02 4.27 10.42
N GLU A 148 -9.49 5.40 10.89
CA GLU A 148 -9.60 6.69 10.22
C GLU A 148 -8.86 6.68 8.88
N TRP A 149 -7.61 6.20 8.86
CA TRP A 149 -6.84 6.09 7.61
C TRP A 149 -7.46 5.07 6.66
N SER A 150 -7.97 3.95 7.18
CA SER A 150 -8.76 2.97 6.39
C SER A 150 -9.97 3.62 5.71
N ALA A 151 -10.72 4.46 6.44
CA ALA A 151 -11.86 5.19 5.89
C ALA A 151 -11.45 6.23 4.82
N GLU A 152 -10.33 6.93 5.02
CA GLU A 152 -9.81 7.89 4.04
C GLU A 152 -9.38 7.19 2.74
N ILE A 153 -8.62 6.10 2.86
CA ILE A 153 -8.18 5.26 1.72
C ILE A 153 -9.38 4.74 0.95
N ARG A 154 -10.36 4.17 1.64
CA ARG A 154 -11.61 3.68 1.03
C ARG A 154 -12.32 4.76 0.23
N THR A 155 -12.42 5.96 0.80
CA THR A 155 -13.08 7.10 0.16
C THR A 155 -12.36 7.49 -1.13
N ALA A 156 -11.03 7.55 -1.11
CA ALA A 156 -10.22 7.84 -2.30
C ALA A 156 -10.35 6.74 -3.37
N PHE A 157 -10.32 5.48 -2.96
CA PHE A 157 -10.31 4.32 -3.87
C PHE A 157 -11.69 4.03 -4.49
N THR A 158 -12.79 4.50 -3.89
CA THR A 158 -14.14 4.37 -4.47
C THR A 158 -14.32 5.24 -5.72
N ALA A 159 -13.64 6.40 -5.79
CA ALA A 159 -13.75 7.34 -6.90
C ALA A 159 -12.36 7.94 -7.27
N PRO A 160 -11.43 7.12 -7.80
CA PRO A 160 -10.03 7.52 -7.96
C PRO A 160 -9.84 8.72 -8.91
N ALA A 161 -10.65 8.84 -9.97
CA ALA A 161 -10.57 9.98 -10.89
C ALA A 161 -10.94 11.30 -10.21
N GLU A 162 -12.09 11.34 -9.52
CA GLU A 162 -12.53 12.53 -8.78
C GLU A 162 -11.57 12.87 -7.64
N PHE A 163 -11.01 11.84 -6.99
CA PHE A 163 -9.97 12.01 -5.99
C PHE A 163 -8.72 12.68 -6.59
N SER A 164 -8.26 12.22 -7.76
CA SER A 164 -7.12 12.82 -8.46
C SER A 164 -7.35 14.30 -8.77
N ASP A 165 -8.51 14.65 -9.31
CA ASP A 165 -8.84 16.05 -9.64
C ASP A 165 -8.76 16.94 -8.40
N ARG A 166 -9.25 16.47 -7.25
CA ARG A 166 -9.18 17.20 -5.97
C ARG A 166 -7.74 17.39 -5.48
N VAL A 167 -6.92 16.33 -5.53
CA VAL A 167 -5.51 16.39 -5.07
C VAL A 167 -4.71 17.36 -5.95
N LEU A 168 -4.85 17.27 -7.27
CA LEU A 168 -4.14 18.16 -8.20
C LEU A 168 -4.59 19.62 -8.05
N ALA A 169 -5.90 19.87 -7.94
CA ALA A 169 -6.42 21.22 -7.70
C ALA A 169 -5.94 21.81 -6.35
N ALA A 170 -5.68 20.98 -5.34
CA ALA A 170 -5.11 21.42 -4.08
C ALA A 170 -3.62 21.74 -4.18
N LYS A 171 -2.85 21.03 -5.00
CA LYS A 171 -1.43 21.30 -5.24
C LYS A 171 -1.20 22.61 -5.98
N ASP A 172 -2.00 22.88 -7.02
CA ASP A 172 -1.93 24.13 -7.78
C ASP A 172 -2.14 25.38 -6.91
N LYS A 173 -2.90 25.25 -5.82
CA LYS A 173 -3.12 26.33 -4.85
C LYS A 173 -1.95 26.54 -3.88
N ARG A 174 -1.13 25.51 -3.62
CA ARG A 174 0.03 25.59 -2.71
C ARG A 174 1.30 26.12 -3.40
N GLY A 175 1.36 25.98 -4.73
CA GLY A 175 2.47 26.49 -5.55
C GLY A 175 2.34 27.98 -5.95
N ARG A 176 1.32 28.69 -5.47
CA ARG A 176 1.13 30.13 -5.62
C ARG A 176 1.35 30.83 -4.28
#